data_AF-A0A4R8HV83-F1
#
_entry.id   AF-A0A4R8HV83-F1
#
_cell.length_a   1.000
_cell.length_b   1.000
_cell.length_c   1.000
_cell.angle_alpha   90.00
_cell.angle_beta   90.00
_cell.angle_gamma   90.00
#
_symmetry.space_group_name_H-M   'P 1'
#
loop_
_entity.id
_entity.type
_entity.pdbx_description
1 polymer ?
#
loop_
_entity_poly.entity_id
_entity_poly.type
_entity_poly.pdbx_seq_one_letter_code
_entity_poly.pdbx_strand_id
1 'polypeptide(L)'
;MNLRLLVALAMATAGLVGEAHAHGGVSSDTGQCIMKIGPDTMNFTGYQPLKSREVFCDDIPDVGPTIIVLDAVQDELRDMALEIRILRNVGQADDNENLEQNTEVYLPPKKYRTGTLNFEYNFTKKGNFIGLVKAKADDGREYVSRFPFAVGTTEDKNTIIAVFFAALGLVGFGLWYKNSFLDKKKKAA
;
A
#
# COMPACT_ATOMS: atom_id res chain seq x y z
N MET A 1 -13.77 -29.08 -25.01
CA MET A 1 -13.48 -28.53 -23.67
C MET A 1 -14.68 -28.86 -22.78
N ASN A 2 -14.56 -29.80 -21.84
CA ASN A 2 -15.72 -30.26 -21.07
C ASN A 2 -16.14 -29.17 -20.08
N LEU A 3 -17.46 -28.93 -19.95
CA LEU A 3 -18.07 -27.97 -19.02
C LEU A 3 -17.52 -28.12 -17.58
N ARG A 4 -17.21 -29.35 -17.17
CA ARG A 4 -16.59 -29.66 -15.88
C ARG A 4 -15.18 -29.07 -15.69
N LEU A 5 -14.40 -28.96 -16.76
CA LEU A 5 -13.06 -28.37 -16.71
C LEU A 5 -13.13 -26.84 -16.61
N LEU A 6 -14.12 -26.23 -17.28
CA LEU A 6 -14.39 -24.79 -17.17
C LEU A 6 -14.91 -24.42 -15.77
N VAL A 7 -15.80 -25.24 -15.20
CA VAL A 7 -16.30 -25.05 -13.83
C VAL A 7 -15.20 -25.23 -12.79
N ALA A 8 -14.31 -26.22 -12.96
CA ALA A 8 -13.18 -26.42 -12.05
C ALA A 8 -12.17 -25.25 -12.10
N LEU A 9 -11.90 -24.70 -13.29
CA LEU A 9 -11.02 -23.55 -13.45
C LEU A 9 -11.65 -22.24 -12.92
N ALA A 10 -12.97 -22.10 -13.04
CA ALA A 10 -13.73 -20.99 -12.45
C ALA A 10 -13.79 -21.07 -10.91
N MET A 11 -13.92 -22.27 -10.32
CA MET A 11 -13.87 -22.44 -8.87
C MET A 11 -12.46 -22.25 -8.30
N ALA A 12 -11.41 -22.66 -9.02
CA ALA A 12 -10.02 -22.47 -8.58
C ALA A 12 -9.60 -20.98 -8.57
N THR A 13 -10.19 -20.15 -9.43
CA THR A 13 -9.93 -18.69 -9.46
C THR A 13 -10.72 -17.93 -8.39
N ALA A 14 -11.91 -18.40 -8.01
CA ALA A 14 -12.71 -17.79 -6.94
C ALA A 14 -12.12 -18.00 -5.53
N GLY A 15 -11.30 -19.05 -5.33
CA GLY A 15 -10.65 -19.33 -4.03
C GLY A 15 -9.39 -18.50 -3.76
N LEU A 16 -8.91 -17.70 -4.73
CA LEU A 16 -7.72 -16.85 -4.64
C LEU A 16 -8.07 -15.37 -4.60
N VAL A 17 -9.31 -15.01 -4.27
CA VAL A 17 -9.68 -13.62 -3.99
C VAL A 17 -9.19 -13.28 -2.59
N GLY A 18 -7.89 -13.01 -2.47
CA GLY A 18 -7.37 -12.29 -1.31
C GLY A 18 -8.03 -10.92 -1.24
N GLU A 19 -8.23 -10.39 -0.04
CA GLU A 19 -8.75 -9.04 0.14
C GLU A 19 -7.85 -8.05 -0.63
N ALA A 20 -8.38 -7.53 -1.73
CA ALA A 20 -7.79 -6.38 -2.38
C ALA A 20 -8.05 -5.18 -1.47
N HIS A 21 -7.11 -4.91 -0.55
CA HIS A 21 -7.07 -3.63 0.13
C HIS A 21 -6.78 -2.57 -0.93
N ALA A 22 -7.84 -1.94 -1.44
CA ALA A 22 -7.71 -0.67 -2.12
C ALA A 22 -6.94 0.26 -1.17
N HIS A 23 -5.86 0.86 -1.66
CA HIS A 23 -4.95 1.73 -0.93
C HIS A 23 -5.76 2.82 -0.20
N GLY A 24 -6.07 2.54 1.06
CA GLY A 24 -7.08 3.28 1.80
C GLY A 24 -6.47 4.58 2.31
N GLY A 25 -6.92 5.72 1.80
CA GLY A 25 -6.59 7.01 2.38
C GLY A 25 -5.50 7.80 1.68
N VAL A 26 -4.85 7.28 0.63
CA VAL A 26 -4.02 8.08 -0.29
C VAL A 26 -4.39 7.77 -1.73
N SER A 27 -4.71 8.81 -2.49
CA SER A 27 -4.88 8.72 -3.95
C SER A 27 -3.71 9.42 -4.65
N SER A 28 -3.14 8.76 -5.66
CA SER A 28 -2.16 9.38 -6.55
C SER A 28 -2.90 10.22 -7.59
N ASP A 29 -2.79 11.54 -7.46
CA ASP A 29 -3.16 12.49 -8.52
C ASP A 29 -1.88 13.19 -8.96
N THR A 30 -1.54 13.10 -10.26
CA THR A 30 -0.42 13.83 -10.87
C THR A 30 0.94 13.73 -10.12
N GLY A 31 1.23 12.57 -9.52
CA GLY A 31 2.49 12.32 -8.79
C GLY A 31 2.52 12.86 -7.37
N GLN A 32 1.39 13.35 -6.85
CA GLN A 32 1.20 13.75 -5.47
C GLN A 32 0.24 12.78 -4.78
N CYS A 33 0.58 12.42 -3.56
CA CYS A 33 -0.13 11.41 -2.82
C CYS A 33 -0.98 12.06 -1.75
N ILE A 34 -2.26 12.22 -2.09
CA ILE A 34 -3.19 13.05 -1.34
C ILE A 34 -3.86 12.17 -0.29
N MET A 35 -3.60 12.47 0.99
CA MET A 35 -4.32 11.91 2.12
C MET A 35 -5.43 12.83 2.61
N LYS A 36 -6.59 12.26 2.96
CA LYS A 36 -7.72 13.00 3.55
C LYS A 36 -7.63 12.99 5.07
N ILE A 37 -7.88 14.14 5.70
CA ILE A 37 -7.95 14.29 7.16
C ILE A 37 -9.16 15.16 7.51
N GLY A 38 -10.27 14.51 7.88
CA GLY A 38 -11.54 15.21 8.06
C GLY A 38 -12.00 15.87 6.75
N PRO A 39 -12.30 17.19 6.74
CA PRO A 39 -12.66 17.93 5.53
C PRO A 39 -11.44 18.31 4.66
N ASP A 40 -10.23 18.20 5.22
CA ASP A 40 -9.00 18.69 4.61
C ASP A 40 -8.16 17.57 3.98
N THR A 41 -7.07 17.96 3.34
CA THR A 41 -6.13 17.08 2.65
C THR A 41 -4.68 17.44 2.97
N MET A 42 -3.82 16.44 2.98
CA MET A 42 -2.37 16.60 3.02
C MET A 42 -1.72 15.82 1.88
N ASN A 43 -0.56 16.26 1.43
CA ASN A 43 0.28 15.49 0.54
C ASN A 43 1.29 14.69 1.36
N PHE A 44 1.36 13.38 1.10
CA PHE A 44 2.35 12.48 1.63
C PHE A 44 3.46 12.26 0.60
N THR A 45 4.70 12.24 1.06
CA THR A 45 5.87 11.93 0.23
C THR A 45 6.90 11.19 1.06
N GLY A 46 7.21 9.95 0.67
CA GLY A 46 8.35 9.20 1.18
C GLY A 46 9.47 9.18 0.14
N TYR A 47 10.73 9.38 0.54
CA TYR A 47 11.86 9.17 -0.37
C TYR A 47 13.08 8.65 0.38
N GLN A 48 13.93 7.90 -0.33
CA GLN A 48 15.11 7.23 0.21
C GLN A 48 16.37 7.72 -0.50
N PRO A 49 17.02 8.80 -0.01
CA PRO A 49 18.10 9.49 -0.73
C PRO A 49 19.27 8.59 -1.14
N LEU A 50 19.53 7.54 -0.35
CA LEU A 50 20.63 6.61 -0.57
C LEU A 50 20.31 5.50 -1.59
N LYS A 51 19.04 5.39 -2.02
CA LYS A 51 18.55 4.30 -2.87
C LYS A 51 17.97 4.81 -4.19
N SER A 52 17.15 5.85 -4.13
CA SER A 52 16.47 6.41 -5.31
C SER A 52 16.22 7.91 -5.14
N ARG A 53 16.00 8.60 -6.26
CA ARG A 53 15.50 9.98 -6.30
C ARG A 53 13.97 10.05 -6.47
N GLU A 54 13.33 8.89 -6.61
CA GLU A 54 11.88 8.79 -6.77
C GLU A 54 11.16 9.05 -5.45
N VAL A 55 9.95 9.60 -5.59
CA VAL A 55 9.01 9.79 -4.50
C VAL A 55 8.05 8.61 -4.46
N PHE A 56 7.86 8.08 -3.27
CA PHE A 56 6.98 6.96 -2.97
C PHE A 56 5.80 7.42 -2.13
N CYS A 57 4.68 6.72 -2.30
CA CYS A 57 3.44 7.05 -1.65
C CYS A 57 3.06 5.99 -0.64
N ASP A 58 2.72 4.82 -1.16
CA ASP A 58 2.22 3.67 -0.41
C ASP A 58 3.18 2.48 -0.48
N ASP A 59 4.05 2.40 -1.48
CA ASP A 59 5.04 1.33 -1.60
C ASP A 59 6.47 1.93 -1.61
N ILE A 60 7.14 1.87 -0.47
CA ILE A 60 8.57 2.17 -0.34
C ILE A 60 9.36 0.91 -0.73
N PRO A 61 10.26 0.98 -1.73
CA PRO A 61 10.81 -0.22 -2.36
C PRO A 61 11.79 -0.98 -1.47
N ASP A 62 12.57 -0.28 -0.65
CA ASP A 62 13.66 -0.85 0.14
C ASP A 62 13.51 -0.56 1.63
N VAL A 63 14.17 -1.37 2.47
CA VAL A 63 14.46 -1.02 3.86
C VAL A 63 15.63 -0.04 3.93
N GLY A 64 15.61 0.88 4.89
CA GLY A 64 16.68 1.85 5.13
C GLY A 64 16.21 3.24 5.57
N PRO A 65 17.15 4.20 5.65
CA PRO A 65 16.87 5.59 5.97
C PRO A 65 15.85 6.17 4.98
N THR A 66 14.72 6.60 5.52
CA THR A 66 13.59 7.11 4.74
C THR A 66 13.16 8.43 5.33
N ILE A 67 13.04 9.44 4.47
CA ILE A 67 12.51 10.74 4.85
C ILE A 67 11.04 10.76 4.45
N ILE A 68 10.18 11.08 5.41
CA ILE A 68 8.75 11.23 5.22
C ILE A 68 8.40 12.70 5.36
N VAL A 69 7.65 13.20 4.39
CA VAL A 69 7.18 14.59 4.32
C VAL A 69 5.65 14.57 4.22
N LEU A 70 5.02 15.39 5.05
CA LEU A 70 3.58 15.64 5.07
C LEU A 70 3.37 17.14 4.85
N ASP A 71 2.69 17.50 3.78
CA ASP A 71 2.36 18.89 3.44
C ASP A 71 0.87 19.14 3.56
N ALA A 72 0.47 20.05 4.44
CA ALA A 72 -0.90 20.53 4.55
C ALA A 72 -1.29 21.36 3.31
N VAL A 73 -2.37 20.94 2.63
CA VAL A 73 -2.91 21.67 1.48
C VAL A 73 -3.72 22.89 1.93
N GLN A 74 -4.55 22.73 2.97
CA GLN A 74 -5.35 23.80 3.56
C GLN A 74 -4.62 24.47 4.72
N ASP A 75 -4.80 25.79 4.87
CA ASP A 75 -4.16 26.57 5.94
C ASP A 75 -4.67 26.19 7.34
N GLU A 76 -5.91 25.70 7.46
CA GLU A 76 -6.51 25.29 8.73
C GLU A 76 -5.65 24.26 9.47
N LEU A 77 -5.11 23.26 8.75
CA LEU A 77 -4.24 22.23 9.31
C LEU A 77 -2.93 22.78 9.89
N ARG A 78 -2.49 23.98 9.47
CA ARG A 78 -1.26 24.63 9.96
C ARG A 78 -1.43 25.20 11.37
N ASP A 79 -2.67 25.54 11.71
CA ASP A 79 -3.06 26.03 13.04
C ASP A 79 -3.52 24.90 13.98
N MET A 80 -3.71 23.70 13.45
CA MET A 80 -3.98 22.49 14.23
C MET A 80 -2.68 21.85 14.76
N ALA A 81 -2.75 21.23 15.93
CA ALA A 81 -1.69 20.39 16.45
C ALA A 81 -1.72 19.02 15.77
N LEU A 82 -0.65 18.68 15.06
CA LEU A 82 -0.49 17.40 14.36
C LEU A 82 0.33 16.44 15.23
N GLU A 83 -0.24 15.28 15.50
CA GLU A 83 0.39 14.11 16.10
C GLU A 83 0.55 13.03 15.04
N ILE A 84 1.71 12.36 15.03
CA ILE A 84 2.05 11.38 14.00
C ILE A 84 2.54 10.13 14.68
N ARG A 85 2.02 9.00 14.23
CA ARG A 85 2.44 7.70 14.71
C ARG A 85 2.59 6.74 13.53
N ILE A 86 3.72 6.05 13.44
CA ILE A 86 3.89 4.94 12.51
C ILE A 86 3.74 3.65 13.32
N LEU A 87 2.82 2.79 12.88
CA LEU A 87 2.59 1.47 13.44
C LEU A 87 3.06 0.40 12.46
N ARG A 88 3.55 -0.72 12.99
CA ARG A 88 3.57 -1.98 12.24
C ARG A 88 2.12 -2.44 12.02
N ASN A 89 1.82 -2.87 10.80
CA ASN A 89 0.55 -3.50 10.48
C ASN A 89 0.69 -5.02 10.64
N VAL A 90 0.24 -5.53 11.78
CA VAL A 90 0.28 -6.96 12.15
C VAL A 90 -1.08 -7.64 11.94
N GLY A 91 -2.02 -6.97 11.25
CA GLY A 91 -3.38 -7.47 11.06
C GLY A 91 -4.30 -7.19 12.25
N GLN A 92 -3.98 -6.18 13.07
CA GLN A 92 -4.83 -5.74 14.17
C GLN A 92 -6.19 -5.21 13.65
N ALA A 93 -7.28 -5.51 14.38
CA ALA A 93 -8.61 -5.03 14.03
C ALA A 93 -8.84 -3.57 14.45
N ASP A 94 -8.19 -3.14 15.54
CA ASP A 94 -8.17 -1.77 16.03
C ASP A 94 -6.71 -1.31 16.11
N ASP A 95 -6.39 -0.14 15.53
CA ASP A 95 -5.04 0.41 15.57
C ASP A 95 -4.60 0.79 17.00
N ASN A 96 -5.54 0.95 17.95
CA ASN A 96 -5.25 1.17 19.37
C ASN A 96 -4.88 -0.11 20.12
N GLU A 97 -5.08 -1.29 19.53
CA GLU A 97 -4.71 -2.55 20.13
C GLU A 97 -3.18 -2.70 20.14
N ASN A 98 -2.60 -2.91 21.33
CA ASN A 98 -1.14 -3.03 21.51
C ASN A 98 -0.36 -1.86 20.89
N LEU A 99 -0.96 -0.67 20.92
CA LEU A 99 -0.50 0.53 20.24
C LEU A 99 0.99 0.84 20.49
N GLU A 100 1.42 0.83 21.75
CA GLU A 100 2.82 1.09 22.11
C GLU A 100 3.78 0.00 21.61
N GLN A 101 3.34 -1.26 21.59
CA GLN A 101 4.16 -2.35 21.06
C GLN A 101 4.31 -2.24 19.55
N ASN A 102 3.25 -1.86 18.84
CA ASN A 102 3.24 -1.74 17.39
C ASN A 102 3.86 -0.43 16.88
N THR A 103 4.08 0.56 17.75
CA THR A 103 4.65 1.86 17.38
C THR A 103 6.13 1.74 16.99
N GLU A 104 6.47 2.25 15.82
CA GLU A 104 7.84 2.44 15.34
C GLU A 104 8.31 3.89 15.51
N VAL A 105 7.40 4.84 15.32
CA VAL A 105 7.65 6.28 15.44
C VAL A 105 6.48 6.93 16.14
N TYR A 106 6.77 7.82 17.09
CA TYR A 106 5.79 8.71 17.70
C TYR A 106 6.33 10.14 17.72
N LEU A 107 5.61 11.04 17.07
CA LEU A 107 5.84 12.48 17.12
C LEU A 107 4.69 13.12 17.90
N PRO A 108 4.96 13.75 19.05
CA PRO A 108 3.91 14.33 19.88
C PRO A 108 3.20 15.50 19.18
N PRO A 109 1.98 15.86 19.61
CA PRO A 109 1.21 16.94 19.01
C PRO A 109 2.00 18.25 18.93
N LYS A 110 2.16 18.78 17.71
CA LYS A 110 2.87 20.04 17.45
C LYS A 110 2.20 20.80 16.31
N LYS A 111 2.15 22.12 16.41
CA LYS A 111 1.68 22.99 15.32
C LYS A 111 2.81 23.23 14.32
N TYR A 112 2.54 22.92 13.05
CA TYR A 112 3.49 23.13 11.94
C TYR A 112 3.02 24.33 11.11
N ARG A 113 3.35 25.54 11.58
CA ARG A 113 2.93 26.80 10.94
C ARG A 113 3.40 26.96 9.50
N THR A 114 4.48 26.28 9.11
CA THR A 114 4.99 26.22 7.74
C THR A 114 4.08 25.41 6.81
N GLY A 115 3.17 24.59 7.37
CA GLY A 115 2.36 23.61 6.64
C GLY A 115 3.09 22.34 6.25
N THR A 116 4.41 22.31 6.36
CA THR A 116 5.24 21.14 6.08
C THR A 116 5.76 20.52 7.37
N LEU A 117 5.60 19.22 7.48
CA LEU A 117 6.19 18.36 8.49
C LEU A 117 7.11 17.37 7.80
N ASN A 118 8.33 17.23 8.30
CA ASN A 118 9.23 16.17 7.87
C ASN A 118 9.87 15.48 9.06
N PHE A 119 10.15 14.19 8.90
CA PHE A 119 10.96 13.42 9.82
C PHE A 119 11.67 12.31 9.07
N GLU A 120 12.77 11.84 9.64
CA GLU A 120 13.53 10.72 9.12
C GLU A 120 13.34 9.51 10.04
N TYR A 121 13.17 8.35 9.42
CA TYR A 121 13.11 7.08 10.14
C TYR A 121 13.82 5.98 9.34
N ASN A 122 14.57 5.14 10.04
CA ASN A 122 15.30 4.03 9.44
C ASN A 122 14.50 2.73 9.59
N PHE A 123 13.81 2.32 8.53
CA PHE A 123 13.11 1.04 8.51
C PHE A 123 14.11 -0.11 8.41
N THR A 124 14.20 -0.94 9.45
CA THR A 124 15.12 -2.10 9.48
C THR A 124 14.47 -3.41 9.06
N LYS A 125 13.13 -3.44 8.98
CA LYS A 125 12.35 -4.63 8.64
C LYS A 125 11.41 -4.32 7.48
N LYS A 126 11.33 -5.26 6.54
CA LYS A 126 10.29 -5.23 5.50
C LYS A 126 8.93 -5.58 6.10
N GLY A 127 7.87 -5.01 5.55
CA GLY A 127 6.50 -5.30 5.99
C GLY A 127 5.51 -4.21 5.65
N ASN A 128 4.29 -4.38 6.18
CA ASN A 128 3.23 -3.40 6.09
C ASN A 128 3.24 -2.52 7.35
N PHE A 129 2.96 -1.24 7.16
CA PHE A 129 2.92 -0.22 8.19
C PHE A 129 1.66 0.63 8.02
N ILE A 130 1.31 1.37 9.08
CA ILE A 130 0.19 2.31 9.10
C ILE A 130 0.70 3.63 9.68
N GLY A 131 0.61 4.70 8.89
CA GLY A 131 0.74 6.07 9.36
C GLY A 131 -0.58 6.56 9.92
N LEU A 132 -0.59 6.94 11.19
CA LEU A 132 -1.70 7.64 11.82
C LEU A 132 -1.31 9.11 11.96
N VAL A 133 -2.15 9.99 11.43
CA VAL A 133 -2.01 11.44 11.60
C VAL A 133 -3.27 11.93 12.31
N LYS A 134 -3.09 12.50 13.49
CA LYS A 134 -4.15 13.11 14.26
C LYS A 134 -3.97 14.62 14.25
N ALA A 135 -4.98 15.35 13.77
CA ALA A 135 -5.03 16.79 13.79
C ALA A 135 -6.03 17.24 14.87
N LYS A 136 -5.57 18.10 15.79
CA LYS A 136 -6.39 18.66 16.86
C LYS A 136 -6.41 20.18 16.79
N ALA A 137 -7.59 20.77 16.64
CA ALA A 137 -7.80 22.21 16.64
C ALA A 137 -7.92 22.75 18.07
N ASP A 138 -7.67 24.05 18.23
CA ASP A 138 -7.78 24.74 19.53
C ASP A 138 -9.23 24.80 20.04
N ASP A 139 -10.20 24.74 19.12
CA ASP A 139 -11.63 24.71 19.44
C ASP A 139 -12.12 23.31 19.87
N GLY A 140 -11.23 22.32 19.92
CA GLY A 140 -11.52 20.95 20.36
C GLY A 140 -11.90 19.99 19.24
N ARG A 141 -12.01 20.42 17.98
CA ARG A 141 -12.20 19.50 16.84
C ARG A 141 -10.98 18.59 16.67
N GLU A 142 -11.24 17.33 16.37
CA GLU A 142 -10.20 16.33 16.18
C GLU A 142 -10.50 15.49 14.93
N TYR A 143 -9.49 15.31 14.09
CA TYR A 143 -9.55 14.48 12.90
C TYR A 143 -8.41 13.47 12.94
N VAL A 144 -8.69 12.22 12.56
CA VAL A 144 -7.68 11.17 12.44
C VAL A 144 -7.69 10.66 11.01
N SER A 145 -6.51 10.59 10.43
CA SER A 145 -6.28 9.97 9.14
C SER A 145 -5.39 8.75 9.30
N ARG A 146 -5.76 7.68 8.60
CA ARG A 146 -5.07 6.40 8.61
C ARG A 146 -4.55 6.13 7.21
N PHE A 147 -3.26 5.88 7.09
CA PHE A 147 -2.62 5.63 5.83
C PHE A 147 -1.76 4.35 5.86
N PRO A 148 -2.20 3.26 5.22
CA PRO A 148 -1.42 2.05 5.10
C PRO A 148 -0.36 2.20 3.99
N PHE A 149 0.86 1.77 4.28
CA PHE A 149 1.95 1.72 3.32
C PHE A 149 2.82 0.48 3.57
N ALA A 150 3.58 0.05 2.58
CA ALA A 150 4.51 -1.07 2.67
C ALA A 150 5.95 -0.61 2.46
N VAL A 151 6.88 -1.34 3.08
CA VAL A 151 8.32 -1.11 2.96
C VAL A 151 8.99 -2.43 2.58
N GLY A 152 9.76 -2.45 1.50
CA GLY A 152 10.57 -3.62 1.14
C GLY A 152 9.79 -4.81 0.58
N THR A 153 8.55 -4.63 0.10
CA THR A 153 7.68 -5.72 -0.40
C THR A 153 7.40 -5.66 -1.90
N THR A 154 7.89 -4.63 -2.60
CA THR A 154 7.62 -4.41 -4.03
C THR A 154 8.14 -5.55 -4.92
N GLU A 155 9.36 -6.03 -4.67
CA GLU A 155 9.95 -7.15 -5.41
C GLU A 155 9.17 -8.47 -5.25
N ASP A 156 8.65 -8.70 -4.04
CA ASP A 156 7.82 -9.88 -3.75
C ASP A 156 6.53 -9.83 -4.60
N LYS A 157 5.88 -8.67 -4.70
CA LYS A 157 4.68 -8.46 -5.53
C LYS A 157 4.96 -8.69 -7.02
N ASN A 158 6.03 -8.10 -7.54
CA ASN A 158 6.41 -8.22 -8.95
C ASN A 158 6.71 -9.66 -9.35
N THR A 159 7.42 -10.40 -8.48
CA THR A 159 7.73 -11.81 -8.71
C THR A 159 6.47 -12.67 -8.75
N ILE A 160 5.54 -12.46 -7.81
CA ILE A 160 4.25 -13.19 -7.78
C ILE A 160 3.45 -12.94 -9.06
N ILE A 161 3.36 -11.68 -9.49
CA ILE A 161 2.65 -11.30 -10.72
C ILE A 161 3.29 -11.98 -11.94
N ALA A 162 4.62 -11.94 -12.06
CA ALA A 162 5.34 -12.56 -13.16
C ALA A 162 5.10 -14.07 -13.22
N VAL A 163 5.16 -14.76 -12.08
CA VAL A 163 4.90 -16.20 -11.97
C VAL A 163 3.46 -16.54 -12.35
N PHE A 164 2.49 -15.73 -11.90
CA PHE A 164 1.09 -15.92 -12.23
C PHE A 164 0.83 -15.84 -13.74
N PHE A 165 1.35 -14.80 -14.40
CA PHE A 165 1.20 -14.65 -15.85
C PHE A 165 1.99 -15.69 -16.64
N ALA A 166 3.17 -16.11 -16.17
CA ALA A 166 3.92 -17.21 -16.77
C ALA A 166 3.12 -18.53 -16.70
N ALA A 167 2.51 -18.84 -15.56
CA ALA A 167 1.67 -20.02 -15.40
C ALA A 167 0.44 -20.00 -16.31
N LEU A 168 -0.27 -18.86 -16.40
CA LEU A 168 -1.37 -18.69 -17.34
C LEU A 168 -0.94 -18.86 -18.79
N GLY A 169 0.23 -18.30 -19.16
CA GLY A 169 0.82 -18.46 -20.49
C GLY A 169 1.09 -19.93 -20.82
N LEU A 170 1.68 -20.68 -19.89
CA LEU A 170 1.95 -22.12 -20.06
C LEU A 170 0.67 -22.95 -20.18
N VAL A 171 -0.36 -22.66 -19.39
CA VAL A 171 -1.66 -23.33 -19.48
C VAL A 171 -2.33 -23.02 -20.82
N GLY A 172 -2.35 -21.75 -21.22
CA GLY A 172 -2.90 -21.32 -22.51
C GLY A 172 -2.18 -21.99 -23.69
N PHE A 173 -0.84 -21.99 -23.66
CA PHE A 173 -0.02 -22.67 -24.66
C PHE A 173 -0.29 -24.18 -24.71
N GLY A 174 -0.38 -24.84 -23.55
CA GLY A 174 -0.68 -26.27 -23.47
C GLY A 174 -2.06 -26.64 -24.05
N LEU A 175 -3.09 -25.83 -23.76
CA LEU A 175 -4.43 -26.01 -24.32
C LEU A 175 -4.44 -25.78 -25.84
N TRP A 176 -3.76 -24.73 -26.31
CA TRP A 176 -3.63 -24.44 -27.74
C TRP A 176 -2.88 -25.55 -28.48
N TYR A 177 -1.77 -26.02 -27.93
CA TYR A 177 -0.96 -27.10 -28.50
C TYR A 177 -1.76 -28.40 -28.61
N LYS A 178 -2.49 -28.77 -27.54
CA LYS A 178 -3.36 -29.94 -27.54
C LYS A 178 -4.44 -29.85 -28.62
N ASN A 179 -5.14 -28.72 -28.72
CA ASN A 179 -6.22 -28.54 -29.71
C ASN A 179 -5.68 -28.52 -31.15
N SER A 180 -4.52 -27.88 -31.35
CA SER A 180 -3.94 -27.69 -32.69
C SER A 180 -3.29 -28.96 -33.24
N PHE A 181 -2.65 -29.77 -32.40
CA PHE A 181 -1.82 -30.90 -32.86
C PHE A 181 -2.33 -32.27 -32.39
N LEU A 182 -2.74 -32.42 -31.13
CA LEU A 182 -3.12 -33.73 -30.59
C LEU A 182 -4.55 -34.11 -30.98
N ASP A 183 -5.50 -33.19 -30.84
CA ASP A 183 -6.91 -33.46 -31.15
C ASP A 183 -7.15 -33.53 -32.68
N LYS A 184 -6.36 -32.80 -33.49
CA LYS A 184 -6.38 -32.95 -34.96
C LYS A 184 -5.84 -34.29 -35.41
N LYS A 185 -4.72 -34.77 -34.83
CA LYS A 185 -4.20 -36.12 -35.12
C LYS A 185 -5.19 -37.22 -34.76
N LYS A 186 -5.90 -37.08 -33.63
CA LYS A 186 -6.89 -38.06 -33.17
C LYS A 186 -8.17 -38.13 -34.01
N LYS A 187 -8.48 -37.09 -34.79
CA LYS A 187 -9.61 -37.07 -35.74
C LYS A 187 -9.22 -37.57 -37.14
N ALA A 188 -7.93 -37.65 -37.44
CA ALA A 188 -7.41 -38.09 -38.73
C ALA A 188 -6.97 -39.57 -38.72
N ALA A 189 -6.99 -40.23 -37.56
CA ALA A 189 -6.81 -41.66 -37.36
C ALA A 189 -8.16 -42.30 -37.04
#